data_AF-A0AAW0J9Y1-F1
#
_entry.id   AF-A0AAW0J9Y1-F1
#
_cell.length_a   1.000
_cell.length_b   1.000
_cell.length_c   1.000
_cell.angle_alpha   90.00
_cell.angle_beta   90.00
_cell.angle_gamma   90.00
#
_symmetry.space_group_name_H-M   'P 1'
#
loop_
_entity.id
_entity.type
_entity.pdbx_description
1 polymer ?
#
loop_
_entity_poly.entity_id
_entity_poly.type
_entity_poly.pdbx_seq_one_letter_code
_entity_poly.pdbx_strand_id
1 'polypeptide(L)'
;MLKELEKLGPKKGVISQSVKDVIQSLVDDDLVSKDKIGTSVYFWSLPSSAGNQLRNVYHKLESDLQSSKKRLVELVDQCDALKRGREESDEREKALAELKVIEQNYHALKDQMGQYTDNDPAAFDAKKEAIEIAHAAANRWTGVAIDQGIAYTLMVLALLLTYMIH
;
A
#
# COMPACT_ATOMS: atom_id res chain seq x y z
N MET A 1 59.69 -15.55 2.47
CA MET A 1 59.43 -14.14 2.05
C MET A 1 59.39 -14.02 0.53
N LEU A 2 58.65 -13.05 -0.04
CA LEU A 2 58.61 -12.82 -1.50
C LEU A 2 60.03 -12.72 -2.11
N LYS A 3 60.95 -12.03 -1.43
CA LYS A 3 62.37 -11.91 -1.84
C LYS A 3 63.09 -13.26 -1.98
N GLU A 4 62.72 -14.26 -1.19
CA GLU A 4 63.31 -15.61 -1.32
C GLU A 4 62.76 -16.34 -2.54
N LEU A 5 61.47 -16.15 -2.83
CA LEU A 5 60.84 -16.72 -4.02
C LEU A 5 61.37 -16.06 -5.29
N GLU A 6 61.63 -14.76 -5.29
CA GLU A 6 62.30 -14.04 -6.39
C GLU A 6 63.71 -14.59 -6.67
N LYS A 7 64.41 -15.09 -5.64
CA LYS A 7 65.72 -15.74 -5.78
C LYS A 7 65.63 -17.20 -6.25
N LEU A 8 64.56 -17.91 -5.90
CA LEU A 8 64.35 -19.32 -6.24
C LEU A 8 63.64 -19.52 -7.59
N GLY A 9 62.78 -18.59 -7.99
CA GLY A 9 61.98 -18.65 -9.22
C GLY A 9 62.83 -18.88 -10.48
N PRO A 10 63.91 -18.10 -10.71
CA PRO A 10 64.81 -18.31 -11.85
C PRO A 10 65.46 -19.69 -11.87
N LYS A 11 65.78 -20.27 -10.70
CA LYS A 11 66.34 -21.62 -10.60
C LYS A 11 65.33 -22.72 -10.97
N LYS A 12 64.05 -22.37 -11.03
CA LYS A 12 62.95 -23.25 -11.41
C LYS A 12 62.42 -22.94 -12.82
N GLY A 13 63.12 -22.11 -13.60
CA GLY A 13 62.77 -21.79 -14.98
C GLY A 13 61.80 -20.62 -15.15
N VAL A 14 61.46 -19.90 -14.08
CA VAL A 14 60.62 -18.70 -14.15
C VAL A 14 61.48 -17.48 -14.45
N ILE A 15 61.08 -16.64 -15.41
CA ILE A 15 61.80 -15.40 -15.73
C ILE A 15 61.80 -14.48 -14.49
N SER A 16 62.96 -13.92 -14.12
CA SER A 16 63.11 -13.18 -12.85
C SER A 16 62.10 -12.04 -12.67
N GLN A 17 61.72 -11.36 -13.76
CA GLN A 17 60.73 -10.27 -13.74
C GLN A 17 59.29 -10.76 -13.55
N SER A 18 58.97 -12.01 -13.92
CA SER A 18 57.61 -12.55 -13.84
C SER A 18 57.33 -13.37 -12.58
N VAL A 19 58.33 -13.58 -11.70
CA VAL A 19 58.16 -14.40 -10.49
C VAL A 19 57.01 -13.92 -9.62
N LYS A 20 56.84 -12.60 -9.48
CA LYS A 20 55.75 -12.01 -8.70
C LYS A 20 54.39 -12.31 -9.31
N ASP A 21 54.26 -12.18 -10.63
CA ASP A 21 53.01 -12.42 -11.35
C ASP A 21 52.63 -13.91 -11.32
N VAL A 22 53.63 -14.80 -11.48
CA VAL A 22 53.43 -16.25 -11.38
C VAL A 22 52.96 -16.64 -9.97
N ILE A 23 53.60 -16.12 -8.91
CA ILE A 23 53.15 -16.38 -7.54
C ILE A 23 51.74 -15.85 -7.32
N GLN A 24 51.41 -14.66 -7.83
CA GLN A 24 50.07 -14.11 -7.69
C GLN A 24 49.03 -14.97 -8.40
N SER A 25 49.30 -15.43 -9.63
CA SER A 25 48.44 -16.38 -10.35
C SER A 25 48.23 -17.67 -9.58
N LEU A 26 49.29 -18.25 -9.00
CA LEU A 26 49.17 -19.47 -8.19
C LEU A 26 48.34 -19.26 -6.92
N VAL A 27 48.36 -18.04 -6.36
CA VAL A 27 47.48 -17.69 -5.24
C VAL A 27 46.04 -17.50 -5.72
N ASP A 28 45.85 -16.85 -6.87
CA ASP A 28 44.52 -16.60 -7.42
C ASP A 28 43.82 -17.92 -7.84
N ASP A 29 44.61 -18.92 -8.25
CA ASP A 29 44.16 -20.28 -8.55
C ASP A 29 44.04 -21.18 -7.28
N ASP A 30 44.19 -20.62 -6.07
CA ASP A 30 44.17 -21.32 -4.78
C ASP A 30 45.22 -22.45 -4.61
N LEU A 31 46.24 -22.49 -5.48
CA LEU A 31 47.33 -23.48 -5.43
C LEU A 31 48.39 -23.15 -4.38
N VAL A 32 48.54 -21.86 -4.05
CA VAL A 32 49.46 -21.35 -3.02
C VAL A 32 48.67 -20.47 -2.06
N SER A 33 48.71 -20.82 -0.77
CA SER A 33 48.17 -19.97 0.28
C SER A 33 49.12 -18.81 0.57
N LYS A 34 48.57 -17.62 0.84
CA LYS A 34 49.31 -16.46 1.32
C LYS A 34 48.73 -15.93 2.62
N ASP A 35 49.58 -15.47 3.51
CA ASP A 35 49.15 -14.72 4.70
C ASP A 35 50.21 -13.71 5.14
N LYS A 36 49.76 -12.64 5.78
CA LYS A 36 50.61 -11.55 6.26
C LYS A 36 50.73 -11.64 7.77
N ILE A 37 51.92 -12.00 8.24
CA ILE A 37 52.25 -12.08 9.66
C ILE A 37 53.22 -10.93 9.99
N GLY A 38 52.72 -9.94 10.72
CA GLY A 38 53.45 -8.70 11.00
C GLY A 38 53.70 -7.88 9.74
N THR A 39 54.98 -7.58 9.45
CA THR A 39 55.39 -6.81 8.27
C THR A 39 55.64 -7.67 7.03
N SER A 40 55.60 -9.00 7.16
CA SER A 40 56.05 -9.94 6.12
C SER A 40 54.91 -10.79 5.58
N VAL A 41 54.96 -11.08 4.28
CA VAL A 41 54.02 -12.00 3.60
C VAL A 41 54.68 -13.36 3.43
N TYR A 42 53.96 -14.40 3.84
CA TYR A 42 54.33 -15.80 3.78
C TYR A 42 53.50 -16.49 2.71
N PHE A 43 54.13 -17.43 2.00
CA PHE A 43 53.50 -18.24 0.96
C PHE A 43 53.80 -19.70 1.24
N TRP A 44 52.80 -20.58 1.13
CA TRP A 44 52.96 -22.01 1.34
C TRP A 44 51.96 -22.80 0.51
N SER A 45 52.28 -24.06 0.23
CA SER A 45 51.34 -25.03 -0.32
C SER A 45 51.45 -26.33 0.47
N LEU A 46 50.30 -26.90 0.82
CA LEU A 46 50.20 -28.18 1.53
C LEU A 46 49.60 -29.20 0.55
N PRO A 47 50.17 -30.42 0.43
CA PRO A 47 49.61 -31.46 -0.46
C PRO A 47 48.14 -31.78 -0.16
N SER A 48 47.71 -31.59 1.09
CA SER A 48 46.33 -31.82 1.55
C SER A 48 45.38 -30.64 1.32
N SER A 49 45.86 -29.45 0.93
CA SER A 49 45.06 -28.22 0.86
C SER A 49 43.90 -28.35 -0.13
N ALA A 50 44.20 -28.74 -1.37
CA ALA A 50 43.18 -28.88 -2.42
C ALA A 50 42.10 -29.92 -2.06
N GLY A 51 42.51 -31.06 -1.49
CA GLY A 51 41.58 -32.10 -1.05
C GLY A 51 40.69 -31.65 0.11
N ASN A 52 41.25 -30.94 1.09
CA ASN A 52 40.46 -30.40 2.20
C ASN A 52 39.51 -29.28 1.75
N GLN A 53 39.94 -28.39 0.86
CA GLN A 53 39.08 -27.35 0.28
C GLN A 53 37.89 -27.98 -0.45
N LEU A 54 38.15 -28.96 -1.33
CA LEU A 54 37.09 -29.67 -2.05
C LEU A 54 36.11 -30.35 -1.10
N ARG A 55 36.63 -31.02 -0.06
CA ARG A 55 35.78 -31.69 0.94
C ARG A 55 34.93 -30.70 1.75
N ASN A 56 35.49 -29.55 2.12
CA ASN A 56 34.75 -28.50 2.82
C ASN A 56 33.65 -27.90 1.94
N VAL A 57 33.95 -27.60 0.68
CA VAL A 57 32.96 -27.11 -0.30
C VAL A 57 31.87 -28.14 -0.52
N TYR A 58 32.23 -29.41 -0.67
CA TYR A 58 31.27 -30.51 -0.79
C TYR A 58 30.35 -30.60 0.43
N HIS A 59 30.89 -30.63 1.65
CA HIS A 59 30.08 -30.69 2.87
C HIS A 59 29.15 -29.48 3.03
N LYS A 60 29.63 -28.28 2.66
CA LYS A 60 28.81 -27.08 2.67
C LYS A 60 27.66 -27.18 1.66
N LEU A 61 27.96 -27.54 0.42
CA LEU A 61 26.94 -27.72 -0.63
C LEU A 61 25.92 -28.80 -0.26
N GLU A 62 26.35 -29.91 0.34
CA GLU A 62 25.46 -30.97 0.81
C GLU A 62 24.54 -30.46 1.95
N SER A 63 25.09 -29.72 2.91
CA SER A 63 24.30 -29.08 3.98
C SER A 63 23.29 -28.07 3.41
N ASP A 64 23.71 -27.23 2.46
CA ASP A 64 22.85 -26.24 1.82
C ASP A 64 21.73 -26.91 1.02
N LEU A 65 22.04 -28.01 0.31
CA LEU A 65 21.06 -28.83 -0.41
C LEU A 65 20.04 -29.44 0.55
N GLN A 66 20.48 -30.01 1.67
CA GLN A 66 19.60 -30.61 2.67
C GLN A 66 18.68 -29.55 3.31
N SER A 67 19.22 -28.38 3.66
CA SER A 67 18.43 -27.27 4.21
C SER A 67 17.38 -26.78 3.21
N SER A 68 17.74 -26.67 1.93
CA SER A 68 16.84 -26.23 0.86
C SER A 68 15.74 -27.25 0.60
N LYS A 69 16.06 -28.54 0.59
CA LYS A 69 15.07 -29.63 0.49
C LYS A 69 14.07 -29.59 1.65
N LYS A 70 14.57 -29.42 2.88
CA LYS A 70 13.71 -29.29 4.06
C LYS A 70 12.76 -28.09 3.92
N ARG A 71 13.30 -26.93 3.54
CA ARG A 71 12.51 -25.71 3.34
C ARG A 71 11.47 -25.87 2.23
N LEU A 72 11.80 -26.59 1.15
CA LEU A 72 10.85 -26.89 0.09
C LEU A 72 9.66 -27.69 0.61
N VAL A 73 9.90 -28.76 1.37
CA VAL A 73 8.84 -29.57 1.98
C VAL A 73 7.97 -28.72 2.90
N GLU A 74 8.58 -27.92 3.78
CA GLU A 74 7.85 -27.02 4.69
C GLU A 74 6.98 -26.01 3.94
N LEU A 75 7.49 -25.43 2.83
CA LEU A 75 6.73 -24.48 2.01
C LEU A 75 5.59 -25.15 1.25
N VAL A 76 5.78 -26.37 0.77
CA VAL A 76 4.71 -27.16 0.12
C VAL A 76 3.62 -27.47 1.14
N ASP A 77 3.98 -27.94 2.34
CA ASP A 77 3.02 -28.21 3.41
C ASP A 77 2.24 -26.95 3.82
N GLN A 78 2.91 -25.79 3.88
CA GLN A 78 2.25 -24.50 4.15
C GLN A 78 1.31 -24.09 3.01
N CYS A 79 1.72 -24.24 1.76
CA CYS A 79 0.86 -23.97 0.60
C CYS A 79 -0.39 -24.86 0.64
N ASP A 80 -0.22 -26.15 0.89
CA ASP A 80 -1.34 -27.09 0.95
C ASP A 80 -2.25 -26.80 2.16
N ALA A 81 -1.67 -26.42 3.30
CA ALA A 81 -2.45 -25.99 4.46
C ALA A 81 -3.28 -24.73 4.20
N LEU A 82 -2.74 -23.76 3.46
CA LEU A 82 -3.44 -22.53 3.07
C LEU A 82 -4.49 -22.75 1.97
N LYS A 83 -4.28 -23.75 1.11
CA LYS A 83 -5.24 -24.16 0.08
C LYS A 83 -6.44 -24.88 0.67
N ARG A 84 -6.29 -25.63 1.76
CA ARG A 84 -7.41 -26.30 2.45
C ARG A 84 -8.47 -25.27 2.87
N GLY A 85 -9.70 -25.43 2.39
CA GLY A 85 -10.82 -24.51 2.59
C GLY A 85 -10.81 -23.26 1.70
N ARG A 86 -9.84 -23.14 0.78
CA ARG A 86 -9.74 -22.10 -0.25
C ARG A 86 -9.50 -22.72 -1.62
N GLU A 87 -9.97 -23.95 -1.80
CA GLU A 87 -9.84 -24.67 -3.05
C GLU A 87 -10.41 -23.80 -4.19
N GLU A 88 -9.71 -23.77 -5.32
CA GLU A 88 -10.23 -23.14 -6.52
C GLU A 88 -11.42 -23.97 -6.99
N SER A 89 -12.61 -23.38 -6.87
CA SER A 89 -13.87 -23.96 -7.32
C SER A 89 -14.72 -22.88 -7.97
N ASP A 90 -15.56 -23.27 -8.92
CA ASP A 90 -16.48 -22.36 -9.60
C ASP A 90 -17.43 -21.67 -8.60
N GLU A 91 -17.80 -22.34 -7.51
CA GLU A 91 -18.62 -21.78 -6.44
C GLU A 91 -17.88 -20.68 -5.69
N ARG A 92 -16.58 -20.87 -5.39
CA ARG A 92 -15.77 -19.87 -4.70
C ARG A 92 -15.56 -18.63 -5.57
N GLU A 93 -15.31 -18.82 -6.86
CA GLU A 93 -15.18 -17.72 -7.81
C GLU A 93 -16.47 -16.90 -7.89
N LYS A 94 -17.63 -17.57 -8.04
CA LYS A 94 -18.94 -16.92 -8.02
C LYS A 94 -19.20 -16.17 -6.72
N ALA A 95 -18.94 -16.78 -5.57
CA ALA A 95 -19.14 -16.15 -4.27
C ALA A 95 -18.26 -14.90 -4.08
N LEU A 96 -17.01 -14.92 -4.56
CA LEU A 96 -16.12 -13.76 -4.53
C LEU A 96 -16.59 -12.64 -5.47
N ALA A 97 -17.11 -12.99 -6.65
CA ALA A 97 -17.69 -12.03 -7.58
C ALA A 97 -18.96 -11.39 -6.99
N GLU A 98 -19.84 -12.18 -6.39
CA GLU A 98 -21.06 -11.71 -5.71
C GLU A 98 -20.71 -10.79 -4.52
N LEU A 99 -19.75 -11.19 -3.68
CA LEU A 99 -19.29 -10.39 -2.55
C LEU A 99 -18.79 -9.02 -3.01
N LYS A 100 -18.01 -8.97 -4.09
CA LYS A 100 -17.53 -7.71 -4.70
C LYS A 100 -18.69 -6.82 -5.15
N VAL A 101 -19.72 -7.39 -5.77
CA VAL A 101 -20.91 -6.63 -6.18
C VAL A 101 -21.67 -6.11 -4.96
N ILE A 102 -21.82 -6.92 -3.91
CA ILE A 102 -22.50 -6.52 -2.66
C ILE A 102 -21.73 -5.40 -1.96
N GLU A 103 -20.41 -5.48 -1.88
CA GLU A 103 -19.57 -4.42 -1.29
C GLU A 103 -19.72 -3.10 -2.04
N GLN A 104 -19.71 -3.14 -3.38
CA GLN A 104 -19.94 -1.94 -4.20
C GLN A 104 -21.32 -1.33 -3.94
N ASN A 105 -22.36 -2.16 -3.86
CA ASN A 105 -23.72 -1.72 -3.56
C ASN A 105 -23.83 -1.13 -2.15
N TYR A 106 -23.17 -1.76 -1.16
CA TYR A 106 -23.11 -1.25 0.21
C TYR A 106 -22.48 0.14 0.27
N HIS A 107 -21.35 0.33 -0.41
CA HIS A 107 -20.69 1.64 -0.46
C HIS A 107 -21.56 2.69 -1.15
N ALA A 108 -22.16 2.37 -2.30
CA ALA A 108 -23.07 3.28 -3.00
C ALA A 108 -24.27 3.67 -2.14
N LEU A 109 -24.89 2.70 -1.44
CA LEU A 109 -26.05 2.96 -0.60
C LEU A 109 -25.66 3.76 0.66
N LYS A 110 -24.49 3.48 1.23
CA LYS A 110 -23.94 4.25 2.36
C LYS A 110 -23.68 5.71 1.98
N ASP A 111 -23.13 5.94 0.79
CA ASP A 111 -22.91 7.29 0.27
C ASP A 111 -24.24 8.02 0.03
N GLN A 112 -25.25 7.31 -0.52
CA GLN A 112 -26.60 7.86 -0.65
C GLN A 112 -27.21 8.21 0.71
N MET A 113 -27.10 7.35 1.72
CA MET A 113 -27.57 7.65 3.07
C MET A 113 -26.90 8.90 3.65
N GLY A 114 -25.60 9.11 3.39
CA GLY A 114 -24.88 10.33 3.75
C GLY A 114 -25.39 11.59 3.05
N GLN A 115 -26.07 11.49 1.90
CA GLN A 115 -26.72 12.66 1.27
C GLN A 115 -28.03 13.03 1.96
N TYR A 116 -28.67 12.08 2.65
CA TYR A 116 -29.94 12.29 3.35
C TYR A 116 -29.77 12.57 4.84
N THR A 117 -28.56 12.54 5.40
CA THR A 117 -28.35 12.83 6.83
C THR A 117 -28.77 14.25 7.22
N ASP A 118 -28.70 15.21 6.30
CA ASP A 118 -29.12 16.59 6.54
C ASP A 118 -30.63 16.82 6.31
N ASN A 119 -31.34 15.82 5.79
CA ASN A 119 -32.78 15.88 5.48
C ASN A 119 -33.61 15.31 6.63
N ASP A 120 -33.54 15.93 7.81
CA ASP A 120 -34.39 15.59 8.95
C ASP A 120 -35.88 15.79 8.59
N PRO A 121 -36.71 14.72 8.61
CA PRO A 121 -38.14 14.81 8.33
C PRO A 121 -38.87 15.80 9.24
N ALA A 122 -38.47 15.88 10.52
CA ALA A 122 -39.08 16.82 11.46
C ALA A 122 -38.77 18.28 11.08
N ALA A 123 -37.55 18.57 10.62
CA ALA A 123 -37.17 19.88 10.12
C ALA A 123 -37.90 20.23 8.81
N PHE A 124 -38.15 19.25 7.94
CA PHE A 124 -38.94 19.43 6.72
C PHE A 124 -40.41 19.75 7.04
N ASP A 125 -41.03 19.00 7.94
CA ASP A 125 -42.42 19.23 8.36
C ASP A 125 -42.59 20.59 9.06
N ALA A 126 -41.64 20.97 9.93
CA ALA A 126 -41.64 22.29 10.57
C ALA A 126 -41.53 23.43 9.55
N LYS A 127 -40.72 23.26 8.50
CA LYS A 127 -40.65 24.24 7.39
C LYS A 127 -41.98 24.34 6.64
N LYS A 128 -42.66 23.22 6.40
CA LYS A 128 -43.96 23.20 5.72
C LYS A 128 -45.02 23.94 6.53
N GLU A 129 -45.09 23.70 7.83
CA GLU A 129 -46.00 24.41 8.73
C GLU A 129 -45.69 25.92 8.78
N ALA A 130 -44.41 26.30 8.85
CA ALA A 130 -44.00 27.71 8.83
C ALA A 130 -44.39 28.41 7.52
N ILE A 131 -44.31 27.72 6.37
CA ILE A 131 -44.76 28.24 5.07
C ILE A 131 -46.27 28.50 5.08
N GLU A 132 -47.08 27.57 5.60
CA GLU A 132 -48.52 27.76 5.70
C GLU A 132 -48.89 28.95 6.59
N ILE A 133 -48.22 29.09 7.74
CA ILE A 133 -48.42 30.23 8.65
C ILE A 133 -48.03 31.54 7.96
N ALA A 134 -46.88 31.59 7.29
CA ALA A 134 -46.41 32.77 6.59
C ALA A 134 -47.35 33.18 5.45
N HIS A 135 -47.86 32.20 4.70
CA HIS A 135 -48.82 32.41 3.62
C HIS A 135 -50.15 32.94 4.15
N ALA A 136 -50.70 32.33 5.21
CA ALA A 136 -51.92 32.80 5.87
C ALA A 136 -51.75 34.21 6.44
N ALA A 137 -50.60 34.50 7.06
CA ALA A 137 -50.28 35.83 7.57
C ALA A 137 -50.20 36.86 6.43
N ALA A 138 -49.51 36.56 5.33
CA ALA A 138 -49.43 37.44 4.17
C ALA A 138 -50.82 37.77 3.60
N ASN A 139 -51.67 36.76 3.45
CA ASN A 139 -53.06 36.93 3.00
C ASN A 139 -53.91 37.77 3.97
N ARG A 140 -53.68 37.63 5.28
CA ARG A 140 -54.33 38.46 6.29
C ARG A 140 -53.88 39.92 6.18
N TRP A 141 -52.58 40.17 6.02
CA TRP A 141 -52.05 41.53 5.89
C TRP A 141 -52.54 42.24 4.63
N THR A 142 -52.58 41.53 3.50
CA THR A 142 -53.11 42.09 2.24
C THR A 142 -54.62 42.33 2.34
N GLY A 143 -55.37 41.43 2.96
CA GLY A 143 -56.81 41.62 3.22
C GLY A 143 -57.09 42.86 4.06
N VAL A 144 -56.41 43.02 5.21
CA VAL A 144 -56.58 44.20 6.09
C VAL A 144 -56.22 45.50 5.38
N ALA A 145 -55.18 45.50 4.55
CA ALA A 145 -54.79 46.69 3.79
C ALA A 145 -55.86 47.09 2.74
N ILE A 146 -56.49 46.11 2.09
CA ILE A 146 -57.59 46.34 1.14
C ILE A 146 -58.81 46.90 1.87
N ASP A 147 -59.21 46.28 2.99
CA ASP A 147 -60.38 46.71 3.77
C ASP A 147 -60.21 48.13 4.31
N GLN A 148 -59.03 48.47 4.82
CA GLN A 148 -58.72 49.81 5.29
C GLN A 148 -58.78 50.84 4.14
N GLY A 149 -58.27 50.49 2.95
CA GLY A 149 -58.36 51.33 1.75
C GLY A 149 -59.81 51.61 1.35
N ILE A 150 -60.66 50.59 1.34
CA ILE A 150 -62.10 50.73 1.07
C ILE A 150 -62.75 51.65 2.10
N ALA A 151 -62.48 51.45 3.39
CA ALA A 151 -63.04 52.29 4.46
C ALA A 151 -62.66 53.78 4.30
N TYR A 152 -61.40 54.08 3.96
CA TYR A 152 -60.95 55.45 3.68
C TYR A 152 -61.69 56.06 2.48
N THR A 153 -61.85 55.31 1.39
CA THR A 153 -62.57 55.82 0.20
C THR A 153 -64.05 56.12 0.51
N LEU A 154 -64.72 55.26 1.28
CA LEU A 154 -66.09 55.48 1.72
C LEU A 154 -66.23 56.68 2.65
N MET A 155 -65.28 56.87 3.57
CA MET A 155 -65.27 58.02 4.47
C MET A 155 -65.10 59.34 3.70
N VAL A 156 -64.21 59.39 2.71
CA VAL A 156 -64.02 60.56 1.85
C VAL A 156 -65.29 60.86 1.03
N LEU A 157 -65.93 59.83 0.47
CA LEU A 157 -67.21 59.98 -0.23
C LEU A 157 -68.31 60.54 0.69
N ALA A 158 -68.42 60.03 1.92
CA ALA A 158 -69.41 60.51 2.89
C ALA A 158 -69.16 61.98 3.28
N LEU A 159 -67.91 62.40 3.47
CA LEU A 159 -67.57 63.79 3.74
C LEU A 159 -67.91 64.71 2.56
N LEU A 160 -67.61 64.29 1.33
CA LEU A 160 -67.96 65.04 0.12
C LEU A 160 -69.48 65.20 -0.02
N LEU A 161 -70.24 64.12 0.20
CA LEU A 161 -71.70 64.16 0.17
C LEU A 161 -72.27 65.09 1.25
N THR A 162 -71.70 65.07 2.46
CA THR A 162 -72.14 65.95 3.56
C THR A 162 -71.83 67.42 3.24
N TYR A 163 -70.67 67.71 2.66
CA TYR A 163 -70.28 69.04 2.22
C TYR A 163 -71.17 69.58 1.09
N MET A 164 -71.67 68.73 0.20
CA MET A 164 -72.59 69.14 -0.88
C MET A 164 -74.03 69.40 -0.42
N ILE A 165 -74.40 69.01 0.81
CA ILE A 165 -75.76 69.17 1.36
C ILE A 165 -75.86 70.41 2.27
N HIS A 166 -74.74 71.07 2.59
CA HIS A 166 -74.69 72.38 3.28
C HIS A 166 -74.30 73.48 2.29
#